data_AF-A0A2V2EVU3-F1
#
_entry.id   AF-A0A2V2EVU3-F1
#
_cell.length_a   1.000
_cell.length_b   1.000
_cell.length_c   1.000
_cell.angle_alpha   90.00
_cell.angle_beta   90.00
_cell.angle_gamma   90.00
#
_symmetry.space_group_name_H-M   'P 1'
#
loop_
_entity.id
_entity.type
_entity.pdbx_description
1 polymer ?
#
loop_
_entity_poly.entity_id
_entity_poly.type
_entity_poly.pdbx_seq_one_letter_code
_entity_poly.pdbx_strand_id
1 'polypeptide(L)'
;MTELEQDTLSSRLLALGVKPHLKGHAYFLAGEQMLSGSGKMPSVHELAERCGTSDGHMEAALAMCVEVAKLRTGRNFRNAEELLRAAMS
;
A
#
# COMPACT_ATOMS: atom_id res chain seq x y z
N MET A 1 -5.68 -3.00 -14.69
CA MET A 1 -5.78 -3.99 -13.63
C MET A 1 -7.13 -4.71 -13.74
N THR A 2 -7.09 -6.02 -13.83
CA THR A 2 -8.26 -6.92 -13.81
C THR A 2 -8.71 -7.14 -12.35
N GLU A 3 -9.96 -7.57 -12.13
CA GLU A 3 -10.46 -7.88 -10.77
C GLU A 3 -9.58 -8.95 -10.06
N LEU A 4 -9.07 -9.92 -10.82
CA LEU A 4 -8.17 -10.97 -10.31
C LEU A 4 -6.85 -10.42 -9.75
N GLU A 5 -6.28 -9.40 -10.39
CA GLU A 5 -5.04 -8.75 -9.94
C GLU A 5 -5.25 -7.95 -8.65
N GLN A 6 -6.41 -7.29 -8.50
CA GLN A 6 -6.80 -6.63 -7.24
C GLN A 6 -6.97 -7.65 -6.11
N ASP A 7 -7.64 -8.76 -6.37
CA ASP A 7 -7.83 -9.83 -5.38
C ASP A 7 -6.50 -10.46 -4.97
N THR A 8 -5.54 -10.56 -5.89
CA THR A 8 -4.19 -11.06 -5.62
C THR A 8 -3.41 -10.11 -4.72
N LEU A 9 -3.38 -8.81 -5.03
CA LEU A 9 -2.72 -7.82 -4.18
C LEU A 9 -3.37 -7.72 -2.80
N SER A 10 -4.70 -7.68 -2.74
CA SER A 10 -5.46 -7.61 -1.49
C SER A 10 -5.15 -8.79 -0.58
N SER A 11 -5.08 -10.01 -1.15
CA SER A 11 -4.72 -11.23 -0.41
C SER A 11 -3.29 -11.19 0.12
N ARG A 12 -2.34 -10.67 -0.66
CA ARG A 12 -0.93 -10.55 -0.26
C ARG A 12 -0.74 -9.47 0.82
N LEU A 13 -1.42 -8.33 0.71
CA LEU A 13 -1.48 -7.32 1.76
C LEU A 13 -2.04 -7.89 3.06
N LEU A 14 -3.12 -8.68 2.98
CA LEU A 14 -3.69 -9.37 4.14
C LEU A 14 -2.71 -10.34 4.78
N ALA A 15 -1.96 -11.11 3.98
CA ALA A 15 -0.92 -12.02 4.48
C ALA A 15 0.21 -11.27 5.21
N LEU A 16 0.51 -10.05 4.76
CA LEU A 16 1.45 -9.13 5.41
C LEU A 16 0.83 -8.41 6.62
N GLY A 17 -0.45 -8.62 6.94
CA GLY A 17 -1.13 -8.02 8.10
C GLY A 17 -1.85 -6.70 7.80
N VAL A 18 -1.76 -6.18 6.57
CA VAL A 18 -2.49 -5.00 6.12
C VAL A 18 -3.92 -5.41 5.79
N LYS A 19 -4.82 -5.22 6.76
CA LYS A 19 -6.22 -5.65 6.66
C LYS A 19 -7.06 -4.67 5.81
N PRO A 20 -8.10 -5.13 5.11
CA PRO A 20 -8.94 -4.28 4.24
C PRO A 20 -9.61 -3.08 4.91
N HIS A 21 -9.86 -3.12 6.22
CA HIS A 21 -10.46 -2.00 6.94
C HIS A 21 -9.46 -0.87 7.29
N LEU A 22 -8.16 -1.08 7.07
CA LEU A 22 -7.15 -0.05 7.27
C LEU A 22 -7.14 0.87 6.04
N LYS A 23 -7.15 2.19 6.25
CA LYS A 23 -7.07 3.16 5.15
C LYS A 23 -5.85 2.93 4.24
N GLY A 24 -4.71 2.56 4.83
CA GLY A 24 -3.50 2.24 4.08
C GLY A 24 -3.67 1.08 3.09
N HIS A 25 -4.59 0.14 3.32
CA HIS A 25 -4.91 -0.91 2.35
C HIS A 25 -5.43 -0.31 1.04
N ALA A 26 -6.42 0.58 1.11
CA ALA A 26 -6.95 1.29 -0.06
C ALA A 26 -5.87 2.14 -0.74
N TYR A 27 -4.96 2.74 0.03
CA TYR A 27 -3.86 3.54 -0.52
C TYR A 27 -2.85 2.68 -1.30
N PHE A 28 -2.56 1.45 -0.84
CA PHE A 28 -1.75 0.51 -1.60
C PHE A 28 -2.41 0.08 -2.91
N LEU A 29 -3.72 -0.17 -2.91
CA LEU A 29 -4.45 -0.48 -4.13
C LEU A 29 -4.41 0.70 -5.13
N ALA A 30 -4.59 1.93 -4.65
CA ALA A 30 -4.46 3.13 -5.48
C ALA A 30 -3.04 3.29 -6.03
N GLY A 31 -2.03 3.04 -5.19
CA GLY A 31 -0.62 3.10 -5.57
C GLY A 31 -0.25 2.11 -6.67
N GLU A 32 -0.72 0.86 -6.56
CA GLU A 32 -0.54 -0.14 -7.60
C GLU A 32 -1.24 0.27 -8.90
N GLN A 33 -2.49 0.77 -8.84
CA GLN A 33 -3.20 1.21 -10.05
C GLN A 33 -2.43 2.29 -10.80
N MET A 34 -1.86 3.25 -10.05
CA MET A 34 -1.07 4.34 -10.62
C MET A 34 0.27 3.83 -11.17
N LEU A 35 0.92 2.89 -10.49
CA LEU A 35 2.13 2.24 -10.98
C LEU A 35 1.87 1.47 -12.28
N SER A 36 0.80 0.67 -12.33
CA SER A 36 0.40 -0.09 -13.51
C SER A 36 -0.01 0.81 -14.69
N GLY A 37 -0.55 1.99 -14.42
CA GLY A 37 -0.89 2.98 -15.45
C GLY A 37 0.29 3.81 -15.96
N SER A 38 1.25 4.16 -15.09
CA SER A 38 2.33 5.12 -15.40
C SER A 38 3.72 4.49 -15.53
N GLY A 39 3.89 3.25 -15.08
CA GLY A 39 5.19 2.59 -14.91
C GLY A 39 6.06 3.17 -13.78
N LYS A 40 5.55 4.14 -13.01
CA LYS A 40 6.28 4.83 -11.94
C LYS A 40 5.57 4.71 -10.61
N MET A 41 6.35 4.55 -9.55
CA MET A 41 5.81 4.57 -8.19
C MET A 41 5.29 5.98 -7.88
N PRO A 42 4.03 6.17 -7.48
CA PRO A 42 3.52 7.48 -7.15
C PRO A 42 4.15 8.00 -5.86
N SER A 43 4.37 9.30 -5.81
CA SER A 43 4.73 10.01 -4.59
C SER A 43 3.59 9.99 -3.58
N VAL A 44 3.91 10.28 -2.31
CA VAL A 44 2.93 10.46 -1.24
C VAL A 44 1.91 11.53 -1.63
N HIS A 45 2.36 12.64 -2.21
CA HIS A 45 1.52 13.74 -2.64
C HIS A 45 0.52 13.30 -3.72
N GLU A 46 1.00 12.64 -4.77
CA GLU A 46 0.14 12.15 -5.85
C GLU A 46 -0.90 11.12 -5.34
N LEU A 47 -0.52 10.26 -4.40
CA LEU A 47 -1.45 9.34 -3.74
C LEU A 47 -2.47 10.08 -2.89
N ALA A 48 -2.05 11.10 -2.15
CA ALA A 48 -2.92 11.89 -1.29
C ALA A 48 -3.97 12.65 -2.12
N GLU A 49 -3.57 13.26 -3.23
CA GLU A 49 -4.48 13.88 -4.20
C GLU A 49 -5.46 12.87 -4.78
N ARG A 50 -4.97 11.72 -5.26
CA ARG A 50 -5.79 10.63 -5.82
C ARG A 50 -6.85 10.14 -4.83
N CYS A 51 -6.48 10.01 -3.56
CA CYS A 51 -7.35 9.49 -2.51
C CYS A 51 -8.14 10.57 -1.75
N GLY A 52 -8.01 11.85 -2.13
CA GLY A 52 -8.72 12.96 -1.50
C GLY A 52 -8.37 13.14 -0.01
N THR A 53 -7.09 13.03 0.34
CA THR A 53 -6.61 13.18 1.73
C THR A 53 -5.38 14.09 1.81
N SER A 54 -4.89 14.37 3.02
CA SER A 54 -3.68 15.17 3.22
C SER A 54 -2.43 14.31 3.22
N ASP A 55 -1.31 14.88 2.78
CA ASP A 55 0.00 14.22 2.76
C ASP A 55 0.36 13.64 4.13
N GLY A 56 0.22 14.42 5.21
CA GLY A 56 0.50 13.94 6.56
C GLY A 56 -0.40 12.77 7.02
N HIS A 57 -1.66 12.72 6.56
CA HIS A 57 -2.53 11.57 6.84
C HIS A 57 -2.10 10.34 6.04
N MET A 58 -1.74 10.53 4.76
CA MET A 58 -1.23 9.48 3.89
C MET A 58 0.05 8.87 4.47
N GLU A 59 1.03 9.69 4.85
CA GLU A 59 2.28 9.26 5.48
C GLU A 59 2.03 8.45 6.75
N ALA A 60 1.19 8.97 7.65
CA ALA A 60 0.89 8.29 8.91
C ALA A 60 0.18 6.94 8.69
N ALA A 61 -0.76 6.87 7.75
CA ALA A 61 -1.47 5.63 7.43
C ALA A 61 -0.53 4.58 6.83
N LEU A 62 0.32 4.99 5.90
CA LEU A 62 1.31 4.13 5.24
C LEU A 62 2.38 3.64 6.24
N ALA A 63 2.88 4.53 7.11
CA ALA A 63 3.81 4.17 8.18
C ALA A 63 3.19 3.16 9.17
N MET A 64 1.92 3.34 9.53
CA MET A 64 1.22 2.40 10.40
C MET A 64 1.12 1.01 9.75
N CYS A 65 0.82 0.93 8.46
CA CYS A 65 0.80 -0.36 7.75
C CYS A 65 2.17 -1.05 7.74
N VAL A 66 3.26 -0.28 7.61
CA VAL A 66 4.63 -0.81 7.71
C VAL A 66 4.88 -1.42 9.08
N GLU A 67 4.52 -0.71 10.15
CA GLU A 67 4.67 -1.22 11.53
C GLU A 67 3.82 -2.46 11.79
N VAL A 68 2.56 -2.47 11.33
CA VAL A 68 1.70 -3.66 11.41
C VAL A 68 2.33 -4.84 10.68
N ALA A 69 2.92 -4.62 9.50
CA ALA A 69 3.55 -5.68 8.73
C ALA A 69 4.82 -6.22 9.41
N LYS A 70 5.63 -5.35 10.01
CA LYS A 70 6.78 -5.78 10.84
C LYS A 70 6.33 -6.66 11.99
N LEU A 71 5.33 -6.21 12.75
CA LEU A 71 4.80 -6.96 13.90
C LEU A 71 4.19 -8.30 13.48
N ARG A 72 3.50 -8.35 12.34
CA ARG A 72 2.84 -9.56 11.87
C ARG A 72 3.82 -10.61 11.34
N THR A 73 4.86 -10.18 10.63
CA THR A 73 5.72 -11.08 9.84
C THR A 73 7.12 -11.28 10.41
N GLY A 74 7.55 -10.41 11.34
CA GLY A 74 8.94 -10.36 11.82
C GLY A 74 9.93 -9.82 10.77
N ARG A 75 9.46 -9.46 9.56
CA ARG A 75 10.29 -8.88 8.50
C ARG A 75 10.48 -7.39 8.76
N ASN A 76 11.65 -6.86 8.40
CA ASN A 76 11.90 -5.43 8.47
C ASN A 76 11.55 -4.75 7.14
N PHE A 77 10.69 -3.74 7.19
CA PHE A 77 10.29 -2.91 6.05
C PHE A 77 10.69 -1.46 6.33
N ARG A 78 11.49 -0.83 5.47
CA ARG A 78 11.98 0.53 5.68
C ARG A 78 10.90 1.59 5.47
N ASN A 79 9.99 1.34 4.53
CA ASN A 79 8.94 2.28 4.17
C ASN A 79 7.79 1.53 3.46
N ALA A 80 6.75 2.28 3.10
CA ALA A 80 5.58 1.73 2.44
C ALA A 80 5.85 1.27 1.00
N GLU A 81 6.82 1.86 0.31
CA GLU A 81 7.22 1.40 -1.03
C GLU A 81 7.75 -0.05 -0.97
N GLU A 82 8.61 -0.37 0.00
CA GLU A 82 9.09 -1.74 0.18
C GLU A 82 7.98 -2.71 0.53
N LEU A 83 7.03 -2.27 1.37
CA LEU A 83 5.88 -3.09 1.72
C LEU A 83 5.03 -3.39 0.49
N LEU A 84 4.76 -2.38 -0.36
CA LEU A 84 4.02 -2.54 -1.60
C LEU A 84 4.76 -3.48 -2.57
N ARG A 85 6.07 -3.31 -2.75
CA ARG A 85 6.89 -4.22 -3.58
C ARG A 85 6.83 -5.66 -3.08
N ALA A 86 6.89 -5.87 -1.76
CA ALA A 86 6.74 -7.19 -1.16
C ALA A 86 5.34 -7.80 -1.31
N ALA A 87 4.30 -6.98 -1.47
CA ALA A 87 2.95 -7.43 -1.78
C ALA A 87 2.75 -7.70 -3.28
N MET A 88 3.61 -7.19 -4.15
CA MET A 88 3.55 -7.40 -5.61
C MET A 88 4.41 -8.57 -6.11
N SER A 89 5.40 -9.02 -5.33
CA SER A 89 6.13 -10.28 -5.58
C SER A 89 5.27 -11.49 -5.27
#